data_AF-K2FED5-F1
#
_entry.id   AF-K2FED5-F1
#
_cell.length_a   1.000
_cell.length_b   1.000
_cell.length_c   1.000
_cell.angle_alpha   90.00
_cell.angle_beta   90.00
_cell.angle_gamma   90.00
#
_symmetry.space_group_name_H-M   'P 1'
#
loop_
_entity.id
_entity.type
_entity.pdbx_description
1 polymer ?
#
loop_
_entity_poly.entity_id
_entity_poly.type
_entity_poly.pdbx_seq_one_letter_code
_entity_poly.pdbx_strand_id
1 'polypeptide(L)'
;MKDATLKQAGKVLMLMENTPCEQLQELLGSGLLSDLLSSDTKRINRDEFRKVCGLKPLVFESVVCPWREQDGVIYFMLPSTDGKTGSQWIERLEGKGFRLSKWAKDVLNSKDFKPTSGVISEIAVLKGMLWSDNQRTTRNIRAEADSRKLTKPNAEVACLIREMFSDKEIETMGLVWIVAMHEPINDSGGDPGLLGAGRSDDGRWLSTTCDRPDYGWGRDGGFAFFVASQVSTQDSAT
;
A
#
# COMPACT_ATOMS: atom_id res chain seq x y z
N MET A 1 -4.31 20.24 -20.39
CA MET A 1 -2.88 20.64 -20.45
C MET A 1 -2.66 21.40 -21.74
N LYS A 2 -1.83 22.44 -21.77
CA LYS A 2 -1.47 23.12 -23.02
C LYS A 2 -0.29 22.38 -23.65
N ASP A 3 -0.42 22.02 -24.91
CA ASP A 3 0.65 21.34 -25.65
C ASP A 3 1.86 22.25 -25.82
N ALA A 4 3.05 21.66 -25.77
CA ALA A 4 4.29 22.39 -26.01
C ALA A 4 4.36 22.85 -27.47
N THR A 5 4.81 24.08 -27.68
CA THR A 5 4.95 24.68 -29.02
C THR A 5 6.35 24.44 -29.58
N LEU A 6 6.48 24.43 -30.91
CA LEU A 6 7.77 24.35 -31.61
C LEU A 6 8.76 25.44 -31.14
N LYS A 7 8.22 26.63 -30.82
CA LYS A 7 8.97 27.76 -30.27
C LYS A 7 9.55 27.46 -28.88
N GLN A 8 8.85 26.66 -28.07
CA GLN A 8 9.35 26.21 -26.77
C GLN A 8 10.40 25.11 -26.94
N ALA A 9 10.24 24.21 -27.92
CA ALA A 9 11.27 23.21 -28.25
C ALA A 9 12.58 23.86 -28.72
N GLY A 10 12.50 24.89 -29.57
CA GLY A 10 13.68 25.64 -30.02
C GLY A 10 14.47 26.29 -28.88
N LYS A 11 13.81 26.69 -27.78
CA LYS A 11 14.50 27.23 -26.59
C LYS A 11 15.36 26.19 -25.88
N VAL A 12 15.04 24.90 -25.99
CA VAL A 12 15.84 23.83 -25.39
C VAL A 12 17.14 23.64 -26.16
N LEU A 13 17.11 23.75 -27.49
CA LEU A 13 18.31 23.70 -28.33
C LEU A 13 19.24 24.90 -28.08
N MET A 14 18.69 26.09 -27.80
CA MET A 14 19.47 27.27 -27.41
C MET A 14 20.28 27.06 -26.12
N LEU A 15 19.87 26.15 -25.22
CA LEU A 15 20.65 25.83 -24.02
C LEU A 15 21.99 25.16 -24.36
N MET A 16 22.11 24.61 -25.56
CA MET A 16 23.31 23.91 -26.01
C MET A 16 24.28 24.81 -26.77
N GLU A 17 23.97 26.09 -26.97
CA GLU A 17 24.72 27.03 -27.81
C GLU A 17 26.20 27.18 -27.38
N ASN A 18 26.49 27.04 -26.09
CA ASN A 18 27.85 27.15 -25.54
C ASN A 18 28.50 25.79 -25.25
N THR A 19 27.93 24.70 -25.75
CA THR A 19 28.47 23.35 -25.50
C THR A 19 29.69 23.10 -26.38
N PRO A 20 30.80 22.57 -25.83
CA PRO A 20 31.97 22.20 -26.64
C PRO A 20 31.63 21.24 -27.78
N CYS A 21 32.30 21.41 -28.91
CA CYS A 21 32.01 20.66 -30.14
C CYS A 21 32.16 19.14 -29.96
N GLU A 22 33.15 18.69 -29.20
CA GLU A 22 33.40 17.27 -28.90
C GLU A 22 32.21 16.64 -28.13
N GLN A 23 31.66 17.34 -27.15
CA GLN A 23 30.50 16.89 -26.38
C GLN A 23 29.22 16.87 -27.22
N LEU A 24 29.07 17.84 -28.14
CA LEU A 24 27.96 17.84 -29.10
C LEU A 24 28.04 16.67 -30.08
N GLN A 25 29.25 16.34 -30.54
CA GLN A 25 29.48 15.20 -31.44
C GLN A 25 29.22 13.86 -30.74
N GLU A 26 29.65 13.71 -29.48
CA GLU A 26 29.34 12.54 -28.66
C GLU A 26 27.83 12.40 -28.44
N LEU A 27 27.15 13.51 -28.12
CA LEU A 27 25.69 13.53 -27.96
C LEU A 27 24.95 13.14 -29.25
N LEU A 28 25.37 13.68 -30.40
CA LEU A 28 24.78 13.33 -31.70
C LEU A 28 25.04 11.86 -32.04
N GLY A 29 26.26 11.36 -31.78
CA GLY A 29 26.64 9.97 -32.02
C GLY A 29 25.93 8.96 -31.12
N SER A 30 25.46 9.39 -29.94
CA SER A 30 24.72 8.53 -29.00
C SER A 30 23.32 8.11 -29.49
N GLY A 31 22.76 8.78 -30.51
CA GLY A 31 21.38 8.55 -30.96
C GLY A 31 20.29 9.20 -30.09
N LEU A 32 20.68 9.79 -28.96
CA LEU A 32 19.75 10.31 -27.95
C LEU A 32 18.87 11.48 -28.44
N LEU A 33 19.40 12.36 -29.30
CA LEU A 33 18.61 13.44 -29.89
C LEU A 33 17.54 12.90 -30.84
N SER A 34 17.81 11.76 -31.50
CA SER A 34 16.83 11.06 -32.34
C SER A 34 15.72 10.42 -31.50
N ASP A 35 16.07 9.89 -30.32
CA ASP A 35 15.11 9.33 -29.37
C ASP A 35 14.23 10.42 -28.73
N LEU A 36 14.81 11.59 -28.42
CA LEU A 36 14.07 12.77 -27.95
C LEU A 36 13.14 13.33 -29.05
N LEU A 37 13.62 13.39 -30.30
CA LEU A 37 12.84 13.87 -31.44
C LEU A 37 11.66 12.94 -31.76
N SER A 38 11.85 11.62 -31.63
CA SER A 38 10.77 10.64 -31.80
C SER A 38 9.76 10.62 -30.63
N SER A 39 10.02 11.40 -29.58
CA SER A 39 9.20 11.48 -28.36
C SER A 39 9.04 10.15 -27.62
N ASP A 40 9.92 9.17 -27.87
CA ASP A 40 9.91 7.88 -27.18
C ASP A 40 10.62 7.96 -25.82
N THR A 41 10.04 8.80 -24.96
CA THR A 41 10.53 9.04 -23.59
C THR A 41 10.46 7.81 -22.68
N LYS A 42 9.89 6.69 -23.17
CA LYS A 42 9.85 5.40 -22.48
C LYS A 42 11.13 4.58 -22.69
N ARG A 43 11.86 4.83 -23.78
CA ARG A 43 13.13 4.15 -24.09
C ARG A 43 14.37 4.87 -23.57
N ILE A 44 14.26 6.15 -23.25
CA ILE A 44 15.38 6.96 -22.76
C ILE A 44 15.69 6.59 -21.31
N ASN A 45 16.90 6.07 -21.06
CA ASN A 45 17.43 5.94 -19.72
C ASN A 45 17.79 7.34 -19.16
N ARG A 46 16.90 7.89 -18.32
CA ARG A 46 17.00 9.26 -17.83
C ARG A 46 18.18 9.48 -16.87
N ASP A 47 18.62 8.45 -16.18
CA ASP A 47 19.77 8.54 -15.28
C ASP A 47 21.08 8.58 -16.07
N GLU A 48 21.15 7.80 -17.15
CA GLU A 48 22.27 7.85 -18.08
C GLU A 48 22.35 9.21 -18.78
N PHE A 49 21.23 9.77 -19.24
CA PHE A 49 21.15 11.13 -19.77
C PHE A 49 21.70 12.16 -18.78
N ARG A 50 21.29 12.07 -17.51
CA ARG A 50 21.73 13.02 -16.48
C ARG A 50 23.21 12.89 -16.16
N LYS A 51 23.74 11.66 -16.15
CA LYS A 51 25.16 11.40 -15.99
C LYS A 51 25.98 12.07 -17.10
N VAL A 52 25.56 11.95 -18.37
CA VAL A 52 26.21 12.62 -19.51
C VAL A 52 26.18 14.15 -19.34
N CYS A 53 25.07 14.71 -18.84
CA CYS A 53 24.96 16.15 -18.59
C CYS A 53 25.65 16.64 -17.31
N GLY A 54 26.40 15.81 -16.59
CA GLY A 54 27.01 16.17 -15.29
C GLY A 54 25.99 16.46 -14.19
N LEU A 55 24.74 16.06 -14.39
CA LEU A 55 23.65 16.18 -13.43
C LEU A 55 23.64 14.95 -12.52
N LYS A 56 23.29 15.15 -11.25
CA LYS A 56 23.01 14.04 -10.34
C LYS A 56 21.89 13.18 -10.94
N PRO A 57 21.93 11.83 -10.84
CA PRO A 57 20.82 10.96 -11.27
C PRO A 57 19.48 11.46 -10.73
N LEU A 58 18.38 11.13 -11.41
CA LEU A 58 17.08 11.27 -10.76
C LEU A 58 17.08 10.17 -9.72
N VAL A 59 17.54 10.51 -8.52
CA VAL A 59 17.09 9.81 -7.33
C VAL A 59 15.59 10.17 -7.24
N PHE A 60 14.77 9.50 -8.04
CA PHE A 60 13.61 8.91 -7.44
C PHE A 60 14.24 8.09 -6.33
N GLU A 61 14.01 8.48 -5.07
CA GLU A 61 13.87 7.44 -4.06
C GLU A 61 13.05 6.40 -4.79
N SER A 62 13.68 5.26 -5.12
CA SER A 62 12.93 4.18 -5.71
C SER A 62 11.79 4.03 -4.73
N VAL A 63 10.58 4.40 -5.13
CA VAL A 63 9.41 3.99 -4.40
C VAL A 63 9.44 2.51 -4.67
N VAL A 64 10.24 1.79 -3.87
CA VAL A 64 10.15 0.36 -3.71
C VAL A 64 8.69 0.24 -3.40
N CYS A 65 7.92 -0.21 -4.38
CA CYS A 65 6.49 -0.35 -4.24
C CYS A 65 6.33 -1.13 -2.94
N PRO A 66 5.77 -0.52 -1.86
CA PRO A 66 5.86 -1.11 -0.53
C PRO A 66 5.08 -2.43 -0.45
N TRP A 67 4.39 -2.78 -1.53
CA TRP A 67 3.68 -4.01 -1.75
C TRP A 67 4.04 -4.65 -3.10
N ARG A 68 3.84 -5.97 -3.16
CA ARG A 68 3.80 -6.76 -4.40
C ARG A 68 2.38 -7.30 -4.59
N GLU A 69 1.96 -7.53 -5.83
CA GLU A 69 0.69 -8.19 -6.13
C GLU A 69 0.94 -9.47 -6.93
N GLN A 70 0.32 -10.57 -6.51
CA GLN A 70 0.38 -11.87 -7.18
C GLN A 70 -0.98 -12.56 -7.03
N ASP A 71 -1.55 -13.05 -8.15
CA ASP A 71 -2.78 -13.84 -8.17
C ASP A 71 -3.96 -13.18 -7.41
N GLY A 72 -4.10 -11.86 -7.53
CA GLY A 72 -5.13 -11.08 -6.86
C GLY A 72 -4.92 -10.91 -5.35
N VAL A 73 -3.71 -11.17 -4.85
CA VAL A 73 -3.30 -10.98 -3.46
C VAL A 73 -2.18 -9.97 -3.39
N ILE A 74 -2.31 -8.99 -2.50
CA ILE A 74 -1.30 -7.96 -2.25
C ILE A 74 -0.50 -8.36 -1.01
N TYR A 75 0.82 -8.26 -1.07
CA TYR A 75 1.70 -8.59 0.04
C TYR A 75 2.61 -7.42 0.39
N PHE A 76 2.76 -7.12 1.68
CA PHE A 76 3.65 -6.08 2.18
C PHE A 76 4.15 -6.41 3.61
N MET A 77 5.24 -5.76 4.00
CA MET A 77 5.78 -5.84 5.36
C MET A 77 5.31 -4.65 6.18
N LEU A 78 4.69 -4.89 7.34
CA LEU A 78 4.42 -3.83 8.29
C LEU A 78 5.66 -3.47 9.12
N PRO A 79 5.80 -2.22 9.58
CA PRO A 79 6.86 -1.84 10.49
C PRO A 79 6.72 -2.59 11.82
N SER A 80 7.82 -2.66 12.58
CA SER A 80 7.80 -3.20 13.92
C SER A 80 6.77 -2.48 14.79
N THR A 81 6.00 -3.26 15.54
CA THR A 81 5.05 -2.71 16.51
C THR A 81 5.76 -2.14 17.74
N ASP A 82 5.14 -1.16 18.39
CA ASP A 82 5.75 -0.35 19.46
C ASP A 82 4.95 -0.33 20.76
N GLY A 83 4.03 -1.29 20.93
CA GLY A 83 3.30 -1.51 22.18
C GLY A 83 2.23 -0.47 22.49
N LYS A 84 1.76 0.29 21.49
CA LYS A 84 0.79 1.37 21.69
C LYS A 84 -0.56 0.81 22.13
N THR A 85 -1.07 1.31 23.27
CA THR A 85 -2.43 1.00 23.72
C THR A 85 -3.46 1.55 22.75
N GLY A 86 -4.72 1.10 22.89
CA GLY A 86 -5.82 1.64 22.09
C GLY A 86 -5.95 3.17 22.16
N SER A 87 -5.87 3.74 23.36
CA SER A 87 -5.90 5.20 23.56
C SER A 87 -4.74 5.92 22.87
N GLN A 88 -3.53 5.36 22.94
CA GLN A 88 -2.36 5.92 22.26
C GLN A 88 -2.47 5.82 20.74
N TRP A 89 -3.08 4.76 20.21
CA TRP A 89 -3.39 4.63 18.79
C TRP A 89 -4.39 5.68 18.32
N ILE A 90 -5.42 5.97 19.12
CA ILE A 90 -6.39 7.03 18.84
C ILE A 90 -5.68 8.38 18.73
N GLU A 91 -4.91 8.77 19.75
CA GLU A 91 -4.17 10.04 19.76
C GLU A 91 -3.20 10.16 18.57
N ARG A 92 -2.47 9.08 18.26
CA ARG A 92 -1.49 9.05 17.17
C ARG A 92 -2.14 9.25 15.81
N LEU A 93 -3.24 8.54 15.55
CA LEU A 93 -3.91 8.61 14.25
C LEU A 93 -4.63 9.95 14.08
N GLU A 94 -5.31 10.45 15.11
CA GLU A 94 -5.96 11.77 15.06
C GLU A 94 -4.94 12.91 14.93
N GLY A 95 -3.79 12.80 15.62
CA GLY A 95 -2.68 13.76 15.50
C GLY A 95 -2.07 13.80 14.09
N LYS A 96 -2.25 12.74 13.29
CA LYS A 96 -1.86 12.66 11.87
C LYS A 96 -2.98 13.07 10.91
N GLY A 97 -4.13 13.50 11.43
CA GLY A 97 -5.29 13.94 10.64
C GLY A 97 -6.18 12.80 10.13
N PHE A 98 -6.00 11.57 10.62
CA PHE A 98 -6.94 10.48 10.32
C PHE A 98 -8.20 10.61 11.19
N ARG A 99 -9.33 10.16 10.65
CA ARG A 99 -10.61 10.12 11.36
C ARG A 99 -10.86 8.72 11.90
N LEU A 100 -11.31 8.63 13.14
CA LEU A 100 -11.68 7.35 13.75
C LEU A 100 -13.18 7.37 14.04
N SER A 101 -13.89 6.36 13.53
CA SER A 101 -15.30 6.19 13.88
C SER A 101 -15.46 5.96 15.38
N LYS A 102 -16.63 6.31 15.95
CA LYS A 102 -16.94 6.06 17.35
C LYS A 102 -16.69 4.60 17.73
N TRP A 103 -17.20 3.68 16.92
CA TRP A 103 -17.07 2.24 17.12
C TRP A 103 -15.62 1.73 17.03
N ALA A 104 -14.80 2.34 16.15
CA ALA A 104 -13.36 2.02 16.11
C ALA A 104 -12.66 2.42 17.41
N LYS A 105 -13.02 3.57 17.99
CA LYS A 105 -12.50 3.98 19.30
C LYS A 105 -12.95 3.02 20.41
N ASP A 106 -14.18 2.53 20.36
CA ASP A 106 -14.70 1.54 21.33
C ASP A 106 -13.91 0.22 21.23
N VAL A 107 -13.68 -0.28 20.01
CA VAL A 107 -12.88 -1.49 19.78
C VAL A 107 -11.44 -1.32 20.28
N LEU A 108 -10.81 -0.17 19.98
CA LEU A 108 -9.43 0.10 20.44
C LEU A 108 -9.33 0.18 21.96
N ASN A 109 -10.31 0.79 22.63
CA ASN A 109 -10.34 0.91 24.09
C ASN A 109 -10.88 -0.34 24.80
N SER A 110 -11.28 -1.38 24.07
CA SER A 110 -11.71 -2.64 24.65
C SER A 110 -10.56 -3.34 25.35
N LYS A 111 -10.87 -4.04 26.45
CA LYS A 111 -9.94 -4.95 27.14
C LYS A 111 -9.41 -6.08 26.23
N ASP A 112 -10.13 -6.37 25.15
CA ASP A 112 -9.79 -7.44 24.21
C ASP A 112 -8.81 -6.94 23.12
N PHE A 113 -8.57 -5.63 23.02
CA PHE A 113 -7.49 -5.09 22.22
C PHE A 113 -6.14 -5.39 22.88
N LYS A 114 -5.29 -6.15 22.18
CA LYS A 114 -4.00 -6.62 22.70
C LYS A 114 -2.87 -6.00 21.89
N PRO A 115 -2.21 -4.94 22.36
CA PRO A 115 -1.11 -4.34 21.62
C PRO A 115 0.07 -5.31 21.49
N THR A 116 0.83 -5.19 20.41
CA THR A 116 2.04 -5.97 20.18
C THR A 116 3.28 -5.05 20.19
N SER A 117 4.46 -5.59 20.48
CA SER A 117 5.71 -4.83 20.48
C SER A 117 6.86 -5.66 19.92
N GLY A 118 7.69 -5.04 19.08
CA GLY A 118 8.84 -5.68 18.46
C GLY A 118 8.51 -6.68 17.35
N VAL A 119 7.24 -6.76 16.92
CA VAL A 119 6.80 -7.74 15.92
C VAL A 119 6.81 -7.09 14.54
N ILE A 120 7.59 -7.67 13.63
CA ILE A 120 7.53 -7.39 12.19
C ILE A 120 6.70 -8.50 11.55
N SER A 121 5.71 -8.14 10.73
CA SER A 121 4.81 -9.12 10.11
C SER A 121 4.66 -8.87 8.63
N GLU A 122 4.68 -9.96 7.86
CA GLU A 122 4.23 -9.95 6.48
C GLU A 122 2.71 -10.10 6.44
N ILE A 123 2.07 -9.23 5.66
CA ILE A 123 0.62 -9.20 5.48
C ILE A 123 0.29 -9.66 4.06
N ALA A 124 -0.73 -10.50 3.96
CA ALA A 124 -1.41 -10.82 2.71
C ALA A 124 -2.81 -10.19 2.72
N VAL A 125 -3.14 -9.45 1.68
CA VAL A 125 -4.46 -8.83 1.47
C VAL A 125 -5.13 -9.53 0.30
N LEU A 126 -6.15 -10.34 0.61
CA LEU A 126 -6.99 -10.97 -0.41
C LEU A 126 -7.93 -9.91 -1.00
N LYS A 127 -7.89 -9.68 -2.32
CA LYS A 127 -8.78 -8.70 -2.97
C LYS A 127 -10.18 -9.27 -3.15
N GLY A 128 -11.20 -8.44 -2.96
CA GLY A 128 -12.61 -8.84 -3.10
C GLY A 128 -12.97 -9.39 -4.48
N MET A 129 -12.24 -8.99 -5.53
CA MET A 129 -12.41 -9.51 -6.88
C MET A 129 -12.12 -11.02 -7.04
N LEU A 130 -11.50 -11.67 -6.04
CA LEU A 130 -11.33 -13.13 -6.03
C LEU A 130 -12.65 -13.90 -5.95
N TRP A 131 -13.75 -13.25 -5.56
CA TRP A 131 -15.07 -13.86 -5.44
C TRP A 131 -16.13 -13.14 -6.30
N SER A 132 -17.09 -13.92 -6.79
CA SER A 132 -18.35 -13.38 -7.29
C SER A 132 -19.12 -12.68 -6.16
N ASP A 133 -20.01 -11.74 -6.52
CA ASP A 133 -20.63 -10.85 -5.54
C ASP A 133 -21.44 -11.59 -4.45
N ASN A 134 -22.09 -12.71 -4.79
CA ASN A 134 -22.82 -13.56 -3.83
C ASN A 134 -21.92 -14.50 -3.01
N GLN A 135 -20.68 -14.72 -3.42
CA GLN A 135 -19.71 -15.57 -2.71
C GLN A 135 -18.74 -14.76 -1.86
N ARG A 136 -18.75 -13.42 -1.96
CA ARG A 136 -17.88 -12.53 -1.19
C ARG A 136 -18.42 -12.29 0.22
N THR A 137 -18.52 -13.37 0.99
CA THR A 137 -18.99 -13.36 2.38
C THR A 137 -17.83 -13.54 3.35
N THR A 138 -17.98 -13.04 4.58
CA THR A 138 -16.97 -13.22 5.64
C THR A 138 -16.56 -14.67 5.80
N ARG A 139 -17.53 -15.60 5.78
CA ARG A 139 -17.27 -17.05 5.86
C ARG A 139 -16.33 -17.52 4.76
N ASN A 140 -16.61 -17.19 3.51
CA ASN A 140 -15.83 -17.65 2.36
C ASN A 140 -14.44 -17.00 2.33
N ILE A 141 -14.33 -15.73 2.73
CA ILE A 141 -13.04 -15.03 2.83
C ILE A 141 -12.15 -15.70 3.88
N ARG A 142 -12.69 -16.02 5.07
CA ARG A 142 -11.95 -16.74 6.11
C ARG A 142 -11.56 -18.15 5.65
N ALA A 143 -12.47 -18.88 4.98
CA ALA A 143 -12.17 -20.21 4.45
C ALA A 143 -11.05 -20.19 3.39
N GLU A 144 -10.99 -19.16 2.54
CA GLU A 144 -9.90 -18.99 1.58
C GLU A 144 -8.58 -18.60 2.25
N ALA A 145 -8.62 -17.79 3.31
CA ALA A 145 -7.43 -17.51 4.09
C ALA A 145 -6.86 -18.80 4.72
N ASP A 146 -7.73 -19.63 5.30
CA ASP A 146 -7.37 -20.92 5.87
C ASP A 146 -6.79 -21.87 4.79
N SER A 147 -7.40 -21.93 3.59
CA SER A 147 -6.90 -22.75 2.48
C SER A 147 -5.49 -22.33 2.02
N ARG A 148 -5.19 -21.03 2.12
CA ARG A 148 -3.88 -20.42 1.85
C ARG A 148 -2.93 -20.43 3.05
N LYS A 149 -3.32 -21.03 4.18
CA LYS A 149 -2.54 -21.08 5.44
C LYS A 149 -2.20 -19.69 5.99
N LEU A 150 -3.05 -18.71 5.73
CA LEU A 150 -2.96 -17.37 6.30
C LEU A 150 -3.62 -17.38 7.68
N THR A 151 -3.11 -16.56 8.60
CA THR A 151 -3.61 -16.52 9.98
C THR A 151 -4.22 -15.17 10.33
N LYS A 152 -5.12 -15.18 11.32
CA LYS A 152 -5.80 -13.97 11.78
C LYS A 152 -4.78 -12.95 12.31
N PRO A 153 -4.84 -11.68 11.87
CA PRO A 153 -3.98 -10.65 12.39
C PRO A 153 -4.43 -10.16 13.77
N ASN A 154 -3.57 -9.36 14.41
CA ASN A 154 -3.98 -8.53 15.53
C ASN A 154 -4.84 -7.34 15.04
N ALA A 155 -5.77 -6.83 15.86
CA ALA A 155 -6.55 -5.63 15.53
C ALA A 155 -5.68 -4.39 15.23
N GLU A 156 -4.50 -4.29 15.88
CA GLU A 156 -3.48 -3.26 15.63
C GLU A 156 -3.03 -3.18 14.17
N VAL A 157 -3.13 -4.27 13.40
CA VAL A 157 -2.77 -4.30 11.98
C VAL A 157 -3.57 -3.26 11.17
N ALA A 158 -4.84 -3.04 11.50
CA ALA A 158 -5.63 -2.02 10.82
C ALA A 158 -5.09 -0.59 11.04
N CYS A 159 -4.60 -0.30 12.25
CA CYS A 159 -3.97 0.97 12.59
C CYS A 159 -2.67 1.18 11.81
N LEU A 160 -1.83 0.14 11.74
CA LEU A 160 -0.57 0.16 11.00
C LEU A 160 -0.79 0.33 9.50
N ILE A 161 -1.74 -0.40 8.91
CA ILE A 161 -2.13 -0.25 7.49
C ILE A 161 -2.60 1.19 7.23
N ARG A 162 -3.44 1.74 8.12
CA ARG A 162 -3.96 3.10 7.94
C ARG A 162 -2.86 4.15 7.96
N GLU A 163 -1.87 3.96 8.81
CA GLU A 163 -0.72 4.84 8.94
C GLU A 163 0.29 4.67 7.79
N MET A 164 0.48 3.44 7.31
CA MET A 164 1.43 3.10 6.25
C MET A 164 1.00 3.61 4.89
N PHE A 165 -0.27 3.41 4.52
CA PHE A 165 -0.75 3.70 3.17
C PHE A 165 -1.65 4.92 3.15
N SER A 166 -1.39 5.81 2.20
CA SER A 166 -2.32 6.85 1.80
C SER A 166 -3.52 6.27 1.04
N ASP A 167 -4.63 7.00 0.95
CA ASP A 167 -5.79 6.53 0.19
C ASP A 167 -5.47 6.35 -1.29
N LYS A 168 -4.59 7.19 -1.85
CA LYS A 168 -4.16 7.07 -3.24
C LYS A 168 -3.37 5.76 -3.47
N GLU A 169 -2.59 5.32 -2.50
CA GLU A 169 -1.89 4.03 -2.58
C GLU A 169 -2.88 2.87 -2.48
N ILE A 170 -3.86 2.93 -1.57
CA ILE A 170 -4.95 1.95 -1.49
C ILE A 170 -5.74 1.90 -2.81
N GLU A 171 -6.05 3.06 -3.42
CA GLU A 171 -6.69 3.13 -4.74
C GLU A 171 -5.79 2.55 -5.84
N THR A 172 -4.49 2.78 -5.77
CA THR A 172 -3.51 2.23 -6.73
C THR A 172 -3.41 0.70 -6.62
N MET A 173 -3.64 0.14 -5.42
CA MET A 173 -3.83 -1.30 -5.22
C MET A 173 -5.14 -1.84 -5.81
N GLY A 174 -6.01 -0.96 -6.33
CA GLY A 174 -7.35 -1.31 -6.82
C GLY A 174 -8.36 -1.55 -5.69
N LEU A 175 -8.14 -0.92 -4.53
CA LEU A 175 -8.96 -1.08 -3.34
C LEU A 175 -9.56 0.28 -2.90
N VAL A 176 -10.67 0.23 -2.18
CA VAL A 176 -11.28 1.40 -1.51
C VAL A 176 -11.05 1.34 0.00
N TRP A 177 -10.86 0.13 0.53
CA TRP A 177 -10.60 -0.12 1.94
C TRP A 177 -9.88 -1.47 2.13
N ILE A 178 -9.20 -1.61 3.27
CA ILE A 178 -8.54 -2.83 3.73
C ILE A 178 -9.00 -3.09 5.16
N VAL A 179 -9.65 -4.24 5.39
CA VAL A 179 -10.08 -4.69 6.71
C VAL A 179 -9.09 -5.71 7.26
N ALA A 180 -8.65 -5.53 8.51
CA ALA A 180 -7.86 -6.55 9.20
C ALA A 180 -8.80 -7.63 9.74
N MET A 181 -8.63 -8.87 9.28
CA MET A 181 -9.53 -10.00 9.61
C MET A 181 -9.23 -10.62 10.98
N HIS A 182 -9.00 -9.76 11.98
CA HIS A 182 -8.62 -10.13 13.34
C HIS A 182 -9.75 -10.90 14.07
N GLU A 183 -9.45 -11.36 15.28
CA GLU A 183 -10.49 -11.91 16.15
C GLU A 183 -11.51 -10.81 16.47
N PRO A 184 -12.82 -11.01 16.24
CA PRO A 184 -13.78 -9.94 16.41
C PRO A 184 -13.79 -9.40 17.84
N ILE A 185 -13.81 -8.08 17.96
CA ILE A 185 -13.91 -7.40 19.24
C ILE A 185 -15.28 -6.73 19.25
N ASN A 186 -16.09 -7.06 20.26
CA ASN A 186 -17.42 -6.47 20.37
C ASN A 186 -17.29 -4.97 20.63
N ASP A 187 -18.03 -4.18 19.86
CA ASP A 187 -18.19 -2.76 20.16
C ASP A 187 -19.20 -2.53 21.30
N SER A 188 -19.45 -1.26 21.66
CA SER A 188 -20.40 -0.93 22.73
C SER A 188 -21.86 -1.29 22.41
N GLY A 189 -22.20 -1.57 21.15
CA GLY A 189 -23.49 -2.10 20.72
C GLY A 189 -23.59 -3.62 20.82
N GLY A 190 -22.47 -4.31 21.12
CA GLY A 190 -22.39 -5.76 21.22
C GLY A 190 -22.19 -6.45 19.87
N ASP A 191 -21.98 -5.71 18.78
CA ASP A 191 -21.74 -6.28 17.46
C ASP A 191 -20.24 -6.64 17.31
N PRO A 192 -19.92 -7.81 16.69
CA PRO A 192 -18.54 -8.23 16.48
C PRO A 192 -17.87 -7.36 15.42
N GLY A 193 -16.96 -6.49 15.85
CA GLY A 193 -16.31 -5.50 15.01
C GLY A 193 -14.92 -5.92 14.52
N LEU A 194 -14.68 -5.68 13.23
CA LEU A 194 -13.37 -5.68 12.59
C LEU A 194 -12.94 -4.25 12.25
N LEU A 195 -11.69 -3.91 12.53
CA LEU A 195 -11.11 -2.63 12.14
C LEU A 195 -10.64 -2.63 10.68
N GLY A 196 -10.93 -1.55 9.98
CA GLY A 196 -10.51 -1.35 8.60
C GLY A 196 -10.03 0.06 8.32
N ALA A 197 -9.04 0.16 7.44
CA ALA A 197 -8.51 1.39 6.88
C ALA A 197 -9.21 1.65 5.54
N GLY A 198 -9.91 2.76 5.41
CA GLY A 198 -10.63 3.08 4.17
C GLY A 198 -10.81 4.56 3.96
N ARG A 199 -11.31 4.90 2.77
CA ARG A 199 -11.80 6.24 2.45
C ARG A 199 -13.33 6.23 2.46
N SER A 200 -13.92 7.30 2.98
CA SER A 200 -15.34 7.65 2.79
C SER A 200 -15.40 9.09 2.29
N ASP A 201 -16.57 9.57 1.86
CA ASP A 201 -16.73 10.92 1.30
C ASP A 201 -16.20 12.03 2.25
N ASP A 202 -16.22 11.76 3.56
CA ASP A 202 -15.74 12.66 4.60
C ASP A 202 -14.24 12.49 4.96
N GLY A 203 -13.46 11.72 4.22
CA GLY A 203 -12.00 11.65 4.36
C GLY A 203 -11.42 10.28 4.70
N ARG A 204 -10.30 10.27 5.43
CA ARG A 204 -9.48 9.07 5.73
C ARG A 204 -9.92 8.43 7.02
N TRP A 205 -10.53 7.25 6.96
CA TRP A 205 -11.14 6.62 8.12
C TRP A 205 -10.39 5.37 8.58
N LEU A 206 -10.31 5.22 9.91
CA LEU A 206 -10.29 3.93 10.57
C LEU A 206 -11.72 3.65 11.09
N SER A 207 -12.37 2.63 10.53
CA SER A 207 -13.77 2.29 10.82
C SER A 207 -13.90 0.86 11.34
N THR A 208 -15.05 0.56 11.93
CA THR A 208 -15.45 -0.82 12.19
C THR A 208 -16.39 -1.34 11.11
N THR A 209 -16.34 -2.65 10.92
CA THR A 209 -17.22 -3.42 10.04
C THR A 209 -17.63 -4.71 10.76
N CYS A 210 -18.78 -5.27 10.40
CA CYS A 210 -19.34 -6.42 11.14
C CYS A 210 -18.76 -7.75 10.64
N ASP A 211 -18.32 -8.64 11.55
CA ASP A 211 -17.79 -9.98 11.20
C ASP A 211 -18.88 -11.07 11.05
N ARG A 212 -20.14 -10.71 10.80
CA ARG A 212 -21.19 -11.73 10.63
C ARG A 212 -20.84 -12.66 9.45
N PRO A 213 -20.98 -14.00 9.57
CA PRO A 213 -20.50 -14.95 8.55
C PRO A 213 -21.08 -14.72 7.16
N ASP A 214 -22.37 -14.38 7.08
CA ASP A 214 -23.10 -14.15 5.83
C ASP A 214 -23.09 -12.67 5.40
N TYR A 215 -22.31 -11.82 6.08
CA TYR A 215 -22.14 -10.43 5.68
C TYR A 215 -21.41 -10.36 4.34
N GLY A 216 -22.06 -9.74 3.35
CA GLY A 216 -21.55 -9.58 2.00
C GLY A 216 -20.67 -8.33 1.87
N TRP A 217 -19.59 -8.44 1.10
CA TRP A 217 -18.61 -7.36 0.93
C TRP A 217 -18.59 -6.79 -0.49
N GLY A 218 -18.14 -5.56 -0.62
CA GLY A 218 -17.90 -4.90 -1.92
C GLY A 218 -16.69 -5.49 -2.66
N ARG A 219 -16.68 -5.34 -3.99
CA ARG A 219 -15.64 -5.92 -4.87
C ARG A 219 -14.28 -5.28 -4.67
N ASP A 220 -14.29 -3.99 -4.37
CA ASP A 220 -13.10 -3.16 -4.22
C ASP A 220 -12.55 -3.19 -2.79
N GLY A 221 -12.89 -4.22 -2.01
CA GLY A 221 -12.41 -4.43 -0.65
C GLY A 221 -11.16 -5.30 -0.58
N GLY A 222 -10.31 -5.07 0.42
CA GLY A 222 -9.17 -5.92 0.74
C GLY A 222 -9.32 -6.54 2.13
N PHE A 223 -8.91 -7.80 2.28
CA PHE A 223 -8.99 -8.55 3.53
C PHE A 223 -7.60 -8.99 3.99
N ALA A 224 -7.07 -8.34 5.02
CA ALA A 224 -5.71 -8.52 5.51
C ALA A 224 -5.59 -9.67 6.51
N PHE A 225 -4.57 -10.50 6.31
CA PHE A 225 -4.17 -11.62 7.15
C PHE A 225 -2.65 -11.65 7.33
N PHE A 226 -2.16 -12.33 8.37
CA PHE A 226 -0.74 -12.65 8.47
C PHE A 226 -0.37 -13.77 7.51
N VAL A 227 0.78 -13.62 6.86
CA VAL A 227 1.47 -14.75 6.22
C VAL A 227 2.12 -15.57 7.34
N ALA A 228 1.78 -16.85 7.44
CA ALA A 228 2.47 -17.72 8.38
C ALA A 228 3.95 -17.84 7.97
N SER A 229 4.86 -17.41 8.84
CA SER A 229 6.28 -17.71 8.69
C SER A 229 6.43 -19.23 8.59
N GLN A 230 6.95 -19.75 7.47
CA GLN A 230 7.26 -21.16 7.37
C GLN A 230 8.33 -21.49 8.42
N VAL A 231 7.95 -22.17 9.49
CA VAL A 231 8.91 -22.87 10.34
C VAL A 231 9.34 -24.08 9.53
N SER A 232 10.48 -23.96 8.83
CA SER A 232 11.23 -25.13 8.42
C SER A 232 11.68 -25.84 9.69
N THR A 233 11.06 -26.97 10.00
CA THR A 233 11.58 -27.94 10.95
C THR A 233 12.97 -28.35 10.49
N GLN A 234 14.00 -27.83 11.16
CA GLN A 234 15.30 -28.46 11.09
C GLN A 234 15.24 -29.68 12.01
N ASP A 235 15.04 -30.84 11.39
CA ASP A 235 15.49 -32.10 11.93
C ASP A 235 16.96 -31.93 12.35
N SER A 236 17.21 -31.92 13.64
CA SER A 236 18.53 -32.26 14.17
C SER A 236 18.39 -33.65 14.77
N ALA A 237 18.57 -34.63 13.89
CA ALA A 237 19.08 -35.93 14.29
C ALA A 237 20.49 -35.72 14.85
N THR A 238 20.70 -36.01 16.14
CA THR A 238 21.76 -36.91 16.62
C THR A 238 21.54 -37.24 18.09
#